data_AF-A0A251MYY1-F1
#
_entry.id   AF-A0A251MYY1-F1
#
_cell.length_a   1.000
_cell.length_b   1.000
_cell.length_c   1.000
_cell.angle_alpha   90.00
_cell.angle_beta   90.00
_cell.angle_gamma   90.00
#
_symmetry.space_group_name_H-M   'P 1'
#
loop_
_entity.id
_entity.type
_entity.pdbx_description
1 polymer ?
#
loop_
_entity_poly.entity_id
_entity_poly.type
_entity_poly.pdbx_seq_one_letter_code
_entity_poly.pdbx_strand_id
1 'polypeptide(L)'
;MEVGAEAQVVIVGAGIAGIATSLGLHRLGIRRLVLESSDSLRTTGFAFSTWTNAWKALDALAIGDTLHRQHETLHGNVTSSTISGLPIFEISFKARGKNSMCEKELVANELPSGTIRFSSKVVSIDKLGYFKLVHLADGTILEAKVD
;
A
#
# COMPACT_ATOMS: atom_id res chain seq x y z
N MET A 1 22.73 23.30 0.25
CA MET A 1 21.46 23.05 0.96
C MET A 1 20.41 22.96 -0.12
N GLU A 2 20.12 21.75 -0.58
CA GLU A 2 19.24 21.52 -1.74
C GLU A 2 17.83 21.29 -1.21
N VAL A 3 17.00 22.33 -1.25
CA VAL A 3 15.60 22.27 -0.86
C VAL A 3 14.86 21.57 -2.00
N GLY A 4 14.80 20.24 -1.95
CA GLY A 4 14.22 19.40 -2.98
C GLY A 4 12.71 19.20 -2.79
N ALA A 5 11.95 19.70 -3.77
CA ALA A 5 10.52 19.45 -4.06
C ALA A 5 9.50 19.69 -2.92
N GLU A 6 8.72 20.78 -3.04
CA GLU A 6 7.48 21.01 -2.27
C GLU A 6 6.42 19.94 -2.59
N ALA A 7 6.49 18.80 -1.90
CA ALA A 7 5.38 17.86 -1.83
C ALA A 7 4.32 18.44 -0.89
N GLN A 8 3.08 18.59 -1.39
CA GLN A 8 1.99 19.07 -0.55
C GLN A 8 1.66 18.08 0.56
N VAL A 9 1.81 16.76 0.32
CA VAL A 9 1.64 15.73 1.35
C VAL A 9 2.81 14.76 1.32
N VAL A 10 3.41 14.48 2.47
CA VAL A 10 4.44 13.43 2.62
C VAL A 10 3.84 12.25 3.38
N ILE A 11 3.94 11.05 2.80
CA ILE A 11 3.48 9.79 3.37
C ILE A 11 4.71 8.99 3.78
N VAL A 12 4.79 8.59 5.04
CA VAL A 12 5.92 7.79 5.56
C VAL A 12 5.53 6.31 5.55
N GLY A 13 6.21 5.53 4.71
CA GLY A 13 6.04 4.09 4.52
C GLY A 13 5.25 3.75 3.26
N ALA A 14 5.84 2.95 2.37
CA ALA A 14 5.18 2.38 1.19
C ALA A 14 4.49 1.04 1.54
N GLY A 15 3.78 0.98 2.66
CA GLY A 15 2.89 -0.13 3.03
C GLY A 15 1.58 -0.10 2.24
N ILE A 16 0.68 -1.07 2.48
CA ILE A 16 -0.64 -1.09 1.83
C ILE A 16 -1.41 0.21 2.07
N ALA A 17 -1.40 0.72 3.31
CA ALA A 17 -2.05 1.97 3.67
C ALA A 17 -1.39 3.16 2.97
N GLY A 18 -0.06 3.24 2.98
CA GLY A 18 0.67 4.36 2.35
C GLY A 18 0.44 4.43 0.84
N ILE A 19 0.47 3.29 0.15
CA ILE A 19 0.17 3.19 -1.29
C ILE A 19 -1.29 3.57 -1.56
N ALA A 20 -2.24 3.03 -0.79
CA ALA A 20 -3.66 3.34 -0.93
C ALA A 20 -3.96 4.83 -0.71
N THR A 21 -3.39 5.45 0.34
CA THR A 21 -3.50 6.89 0.59
C THR A 21 -2.91 7.69 -0.58
N SER A 22 -1.73 7.30 -1.05
CA SER A 22 -1.07 7.92 -2.20
C SER A 22 -1.94 7.88 -3.46
N LEU A 23 -2.60 6.75 -3.71
CA LEU A 23 -3.51 6.57 -4.83
C LEU A 23 -4.75 7.45 -4.69
N GLY A 24 -5.36 7.49 -3.50
CA GLY A 24 -6.49 8.37 -3.22
C GLY A 24 -6.15 9.85 -3.46
N LEU A 25 -5.01 10.32 -2.94
CA LEU A 25 -4.54 11.69 -3.14
C LEU A 25 -4.24 12.00 -4.61
N HIS A 26 -3.61 11.06 -5.33
CA HIS A 26 -3.33 11.20 -6.75
C HIS A 26 -4.61 11.45 -7.56
N ARG A 27 -5.70 10.73 -7.24
CA ARG A 27 -6.98 10.90 -7.92
C ARG A 27 -7.69 12.21 -7.59
N LEU A 28 -7.37 12.80 -6.44
CA LEU A 28 -7.81 14.14 -6.07
C LEU A 28 -6.91 15.25 -6.67
N GLY A 29 -5.88 14.89 -7.46
CA GLY A 29 -4.93 15.85 -8.02
C GLY A 29 -3.97 16.46 -7.00
N ILE A 30 -3.88 15.87 -5.79
CA ILE A 30 -3.04 16.39 -4.71
C ILE A 30 -1.61 15.87 -4.88
N ARG A 31 -0.63 16.78 -4.88
CA ARG A 31 0.78 16.41 -4.94
C ARG A 31 1.19 15.68 -3.66
N ARG A 32 1.80 14.52 -3.82
CA ARG A 32 2.25 13.69 -2.72
C ARG A 32 3.69 13.21 -2.93
N LEU A 33 4.31 12.69 -1.88
CA LEU A 33 5.53 11.90 -1.96
C LEU A 33 5.44 10.77 -0.93
N VAL A 34 5.76 9.54 -1.32
CA VAL A 34 5.85 8.41 -0.39
C VAL A 34 7.32 8.15 -0.10
N LEU A 35 7.70 8.12 1.17
CA LEU A 35 9.05 7.80 1.62
C LEU A 35 9.07 6.37 2.15
N GLU A 36 9.89 5.51 1.54
CA GLU A 36 10.08 4.13 2.01
C GLU A 36 11.50 3.96 2.54
N SER A 37 11.61 3.36 3.72
CA SER A 37 12.89 3.08 4.38
C SER A 37 13.70 1.99 3.68
N SER A 38 13.05 1.00 3.08
CA SER A 38 13.69 -0.06 2.31
C SER A 38 14.18 0.48 0.95
N ASP A 39 15.20 -0.16 0.41
CA ASP A 39 15.76 0.09 -0.92
C ASP A 39 14.83 -0.29 -2.09
N SER A 40 13.84 -1.14 -1.82
CA SER A 40 12.89 -1.66 -2.78
C SER A 40 11.54 -1.95 -2.13
N LEU A 41 10.51 -2.11 -2.96
CA LEU A 41 9.24 -2.60 -2.46
C LEU A 41 9.41 -4.06 -2.05
N ARG A 42 9.23 -4.37 -0.76
CA ARG A 42 9.23 -5.76 -0.30
C ARG A 42 7.92 -6.43 -0.68
N THR A 43 8.02 -7.53 -1.41
CA THR A 43 6.87 -8.17 -2.08
C THR A 43 6.72 -9.64 -1.70
N THR A 44 7.77 -10.23 -1.13
CA THR A 44 7.73 -11.54 -0.49
C THR A 44 6.86 -11.53 0.77
N GLY A 45 5.81 -12.38 0.78
CA GLY A 45 5.10 -12.80 1.99
C GLY A 45 3.82 -12.05 2.36
N PHE A 46 3.30 -11.16 1.52
CA PHE A 46 2.12 -10.34 1.84
C PHE A 46 1.01 -10.41 0.78
N ALA A 47 0.60 -11.62 0.41
CA ALA A 47 -0.72 -11.79 -0.17
C ALA A 47 -1.75 -11.61 0.95
N PHE A 48 -2.67 -10.63 0.82
CA PHE A 48 -3.73 -10.42 1.81
C PHE A 48 -5.09 -10.80 1.23
N SER A 49 -5.91 -11.48 2.03
CA SER A 49 -7.24 -11.90 1.60
C SER A 49 -8.12 -10.67 1.55
N THR A 50 -8.58 -10.30 0.37
CA THR A 50 -9.56 -9.25 0.19
C THR A 50 -10.96 -9.82 0.39
N TRP A 51 -11.57 -9.47 1.52
CA TRP A 51 -12.98 -9.70 1.77
C TRP A 51 -13.81 -8.60 1.08
N THR A 52 -15.14 -8.75 1.03
CA THR A 52 -16.05 -7.82 0.32
C THR A 52 -15.80 -6.33 0.60
N ASN A 53 -15.45 -5.97 1.84
CA ASN A 53 -15.17 -4.56 2.19
C ASN A 53 -13.85 -4.05 1.62
N ALA A 54 -12.83 -4.92 1.52
CA ALA A 54 -11.58 -4.55 0.88
C ALA A 54 -11.78 -4.31 -0.61
N TRP A 55 -12.61 -5.13 -1.28
CA TRP A 55 -13.00 -4.88 -2.68
C TRP A 55 -13.68 -3.53 -2.87
N LYS A 56 -14.65 -3.18 -2.02
CA LYS A 56 -15.28 -1.85 -2.06
C LYS A 56 -14.27 -0.70 -1.88
N ALA A 57 -13.26 -0.89 -1.03
CA ALA A 57 -12.20 0.10 -0.85
C ALA A 57 -11.31 0.22 -2.09
N LEU A 58 -10.99 -0.90 -2.74
CA LEU A 58 -10.23 -0.93 -3.99
C LEU A 58 -11.03 -0.34 -5.18
N ASP A 59 -12.34 -0.54 -5.20
CA ASP A 59 -13.25 0.09 -6.16
C ASP A 59 -13.30 1.61 -5.97
N ALA A 60 -13.34 2.08 -4.71
CA ALA A 60 -13.23 3.52 -4.40
C ALA A 60 -11.88 4.11 -4.85
N LEU A 61 -10.84 3.28 -4.88
CA LEU A 61 -9.52 3.61 -5.45
C LEU A 61 -9.44 3.39 -6.97
N ALA A 62 -10.51 2.88 -7.62
CA ALA A 62 -10.66 2.50 -9.03
C ALA A 62 -9.57 1.60 -9.59
N ILE A 63 -9.03 0.77 -8.71
CA ILE A 63 -8.12 -0.32 -9.07
C ILE A 63 -8.81 -1.67 -8.94
N GLY A 64 -10.07 -1.68 -8.49
CA GLY A 64 -10.89 -2.88 -8.33
C GLY A 64 -10.99 -3.71 -9.60
N ASP A 65 -11.34 -3.11 -10.73
CA ASP A 65 -11.48 -3.82 -12.02
C ASP A 65 -10.14 -4.34 -12.57
N THR A 66 -9.05 -3.60 -12.38
CA THR A 66 -7.71 -4.01 -12.79
C THR A 66 -7.25 -5.21 -11.96
N LEU A 67 -7.34 -5.09 -10.63
CA LEU A 67 -7.03 -6.18 -9.71
C LEU A 67 -7.94 -7.39 -9.93
N HIS A 68 -9.21 -7.19 -10.31
CA HIS A 68 -10.14 -8.27 -10.63
C HIS A 68 -9.69 -9.16 -11.78
N ARG A 69 -9.03 -8.60 -12.79
CA ARG A 69 -8.54 -9.36 -13.94
C ARG A 69 -7.26 -10.14 -13.65
N GLN A 70 -6.55 -9.77 -12.59
CA GLN A 70 -5.22 -10.29 -12.31
C GLN A 70 -5.15 -11.24 -11.10
N HIS A 71 -6.22 -11.36 -10.30
CA HIS A 71 -6.24 -12.29 -9.17
C HIS A 71 -6.97 -13.60 -9.46
N GLU A 72 -6.53 -14.66 -8.79
CA GLU A 72 -7.27 -15.90 -8.69
C GLU A 72 -8.31 -15.84 -7.56
N THR A 73 -9.48 -16.38 -7.82
CA THR A 73 -10.56 -16.48 -6.84
C THR A 73 -10.27 -17.61 -5.86
N LEU A 74 -10.29 -17.32 -4.57
CA LEU A 74 -10.23 -18.35 -3.54
C LEU A 74 -11.56 -19.10 -3.48
N HIS A 75 -11.53 -20.41 -3.77
CA HIS A 75 -12.73 -21.24 -3.80
C HIS A 75 -13.18 -21.73 -2.42
N GLY A 76 -12.26 -21.84 -1.48
CA GLY A 76 -12.52 -22.37 -0.16
C GLY A 76 -11.27 -22.50 0.68
N ASN A 77 -11.42 -23.07 1.86
CA ASN A 77 -10.32 -23.47 2.73
C ASN A 77 -10.52 -24.94 3.12
N VAL A 78 -9.47 -25.74 2.99
CA VAL A 78 -9.41 -27.12 3.47
C VAL A 78 -8.35 -27.18 4.55
N THR A 79 -8.75 -27.52 5.76
CA THR A 79 -7.83 -27.80 6.87
C THR A 79 -7.63 -29.30 6.94
N SER A 80 -6.38 -29.74 6.87
CA SER A 80 -6.01 -31.16 6.95
C SER A 80 -5.24 -31.46 8.23
N SER A 81 -5.47 -32.63 8.80
CA SER A 81 -4.69 -33.13 9.94
C SER A 81 -3.24 -33.35 9.51
N THR A 82 -2.28 -32.84 10.26
CA THR A 82 -0.85 -33.11 10.02
C THR A 82 -0.46 -34.56 10.33
N ILE A 83 -1.27 -35.27 11.12
CA ILE A 83 -0.99 -36.65 11.54
C ILE A 83 -1.53 -37.65 10.51
N SER A 84 -2.77 -37.48 10.06
CA SER A 84 -3.43 -38.43 9.14
C SER A 84 -3.42 -37.97 7.68
N GLY A 85 -3.11 -36.69 7.41
CA GLY A 85 -3.23 -36.08 6.09
C GLY A 85 -4.68 -35.88 5.61
N LEU A 86 -5.66 -36.32 6.40
CA LEU A 86 -7.07 -36.27 6.01
C LEU A 86 -7.68 -34.89 6.30
N PRO A 87 -8.61 -34.42 5.44
CA PRO A 87 -9.34 -33.19 5.68
C PRO A 87 -10.18 -33.33 6.95
N ILE A 88 -10.01 -32.38 7.87
CA ILE A 88 -10.78 -32.29 9.12
C ILE A 88 -11.86 -31.22 9.05
N PHE A 89 -11.70 -30.25 8.14
CA PHE A 89 -12.65 -29.17 7.93
C PHE A 89 -12.54 -28.63 6.51
N GLU A 90 -13.69 -28.35 5.89
CA GLU A 90 -13.78 -27.74 4.57
C GLU A 90 -14.86 -26.65 4.59
N ILE A 91 -14.51 -25.47 4.06
CA ILE A 91 -15.45 -24.38 3.86
C ILE A 91 -15.36 -23.86 2.42
N SER A 92 -16.51 -23.73 1.77
CA SER A 92 -16.62 -23.11 0.45
C SER A 92 -16.84 -21.61 0.57
N PHE A 93 -16.10 -20.84 -0.23
CA PHE A 93 -16.27 -19.38 -0.32
C PHE A 93 -17.27 -18.95 -1.39
N LYS A 94 -17.81 -19.87 -2.22
CA LYS A 94 -18.76 -19.57 -3.30
C LYS A 94 -20.01 -18.79 -2.84
N ALA A 95 -20.41 -18.91 -1.58
CA ALA A 95 -21.60 -18.25 -1.02
C ALA A 95 -21.32 -16.89 -0.33
N ARG A 96 -20.05 -16.51 -0.09
CA ARG A 96 -19.69 -15.35 0.76
C ARG A 96 -19.14 -14.13 0.01
N GLY A 97 -19.21 -14.15 -1.32
CA GLY A 97 -18.71 -13.07 -2.17
C GLY A 97 -17.30 -13.33 -2.69
N LYS A 98 -16.72 -12.32 -3.33
CA LYS A 98 -15.43 -12.42 -4.01
C LYS A 98 -14.30 -12.40 -2.97
N ASN A 99 -13.74 -13.58 -2.68
CA ASN A 99 -12.55 -13.73 -1.86
C ASN A 99 -11.36 -14.02 -2.77
N SER A 100 -10.28 -13.26 -2.61
CA SER A 100 -9.11 -13.33 -3.49
C SER A 100 -7.87 -12.91 -2.73
N MET A 101 -6.71 -13.36 -3.19
CA MET A 101 -5.43 -12.85 -2.73
C MET A 101 -5.07 -11.63 -3.56
N CYS A 102 -4.78 -10.51 -2.92
CA CYS A 102 -4.21 -9.35 -3.59
C CYS A 102 -2.73 -9.18 -3.21
N GLU A 103 -1.92 -8.87 -4.22
CA GLU A 103 -0.50 -8.60 -4.07
C GLU A 103 -0.25 -7.09 -4.02
N LYS A 104 0.66 -6.70 -3.13
CA LYS A 104 1.03 -5.30 -2.91
C LYS A 104 1.66 -4.65 -4.14
N GLU A 105 2.42 -5.40 -4.95
CA GLU A 105 3.03 -4.90 -6.19
C GLU A 105 2.00 -4.37 -7.16
N LEU A 106 0.89 -5.09 -7.28
CA LEU A 106 -0.15 -4.78 -8.25
C LEU A 106 -0.80 -3.43 -7.93
N VAL A 107 -1.01 -3.15 -6.64
CA VAL A 107 -1.50 -1.84 -6.17
C VAL A 107 -0.45 -0.74 -6.40
N ALA A 108 0.84 -1.05 -6.22
CA ALA A 108 1.92 -0.08 -6.41
C ALA A 108 2.11 0.32 -7.89
N ASN A 109 1.89 -0.60 -8.82
CA ASN A 109 2.00 -0.36 -10.27
C ASN A 109 0.96 0.64 -10.81
N GLU A 110 -0.13 0.85 -10.07
CA GLU A 110 -1.15 1.85 -10.41
C GLU A 110 -0.72 3.29 -10.06
N LEU A 111 0.44 3.45 -9.42
CA LEU A 111 0.98 4.77 -9.11
C LEU A 111 1.87 5.31 -10.24
N PRO A 112 1.84 6.62 -10.51
CA PRO A 112 2.81 7.26 -11.40
C PRO A 112 4.26 6.99 -10.97
N SER A 113 5.13 6.87 -11.97
CA SER A 113 6.57 6.73 -11.75
C SER A 113 7.13 7.88 -10.91
N GLY A 114 8.10 7.57 -10.05
CA GLY A 114 8.78 8.56 -9.21
C GLY A 114 8.01 8.98 -7.95
N THR A 115 6.86 8.37 -7.67
CA THR A 115 6.09 8.78 -6.49
C THR A 115 6.57 8.21 -5.16
N ILE A 116 7.24 7.04 -5.20
CA ILE A 116 7.84 6.38 -4.04
C ILE A 116 9.34 6.64 -4.12
N ARG A 117 9.89 7.26 -3.09
CA ARG A 117 11.33 7.41 -2.90
C ARG A 117 11.79 6.36 -1.90
N PHE A 118 12.54 5.39 -2.39
CA PHE A 118 13.15 4.32 -1.58
C PHE A 118 14.38 4.83 -0.81
N SER A 119 14.92 4.01 0.08
CA SER A 119 16.08 4.32 0.92
C SER A 119 15.94 5.63 1.71
N SER A 120 14.71 6.01 2.04
CA SER A 120 14.34 7.30 2.62
C SER A 120 13.77 7.11 4.03
N LYS A 121 14.64 6.72 4.96
CA LYS A 121 14.26 6.55 6.36
C LYS A 121 14.09 7.92 7.03
N VAL A 122 12.88 8.22 7.46
CA VAL A 122 12.58 9.40 8.30
C VAL A 122 13.12 9.17 9.71
N VAL A 123 13.84 10.15 10.26
CA VAL A 123 14.47 10.10 11.59
C VAL A 123 13.89 11.11 12.58
N SER A 124 13.41 12.25 12.10
CA SER A 124 12.69 13.23 12.92
C SER A 124 11.72 14.04 12.06
N ILE A 125 10.72 14.64 12.73
CA ILE A 125 9.76 15.56 12.11
C ILE A 125 9.64 16.78 13.01
N ASP A 126 10.04 17.93 12.51
CA ASP A 126 9.96 19.22 13.21
C ASP A 126 8.86 20.12 12.61
N LYS A 127 8.43 21.12 13.37
CA LYS A 127 7.44 22.10 12.91
C LYS A 127 8.14 23.41 12.54
N LEU A 128 7.89 23.91 11.33
CA LEU A 128 8.34 25.22 10.87
C LEU A 128 7.14 26.02 10.36
N GLY A 129 6.57 26.87 11.22
CA GLY A 129 5.36 27.63 10.90
C GLY A 129 4.16 26.71 10.57
N TYR A 130 3.66 26.81 9.34
CA TYR A 130 2.60 25.96 8.78
C TYR A 130 3.12 24.68 8.09
N PHE A 131 4.43 24.52 8.01
CA PHE A 131 5.07 23.37 7.38
C PHE A 131 5.62 22.41 8.43
N LYS A 132 5.87 21.17 7.97
CA LYS A 132 6.65 20.17 8.68
C LYS A 132 7.99 19.98 7.97
N LEU A 133 9.06 19.93 8.75
CA LEU A 133 10.38 19.54 8.28
C LEU A 133 10.55 18.05 8.55
N VAL A 134 10.72 17.27 7.50
CA VAL A 134 10.93 15.82 7.57
C VAL A 134 12.40 15.55 7.35
N HIS A 135 13.08 15.07 8.40
CA HIS A 135 14.51 14.78 8.36
C HIS A 135 14.72 13.32 7.98
N LEU A 136 15.58 13.08 7.00
CA LEU A 136 15.97 11.75 6.57
C LEU A 136 17.33 11.35 7.16
N ALA A 137 17.55 10.04 7.25
CA ALA A 137 18.81 9.47 7.77
C ALA A 137 20.05 9.84 6.94
N ASP A 138 19.88 10.20 5.66
CA ASP A 138 20.95 10.65 4.77
C ASP A 138 21.30 12.15 4.93
N GLY A 139 20.61 12.86 5.84
CA GLY A 139 20.77 14.30 6.06
C GLY A 139 19.89 15.19 5.17
N THR A 140 19.12 14.62 4.22
CA THR A 140 18.12 15.36 3.45
C THR A 140 17.02 15.89 4.38
N ILE A 141 16.55 17.10 4.12
CA ILE A 141 15.40 17.70 4.80
C ILE A 141 14.34 18.01 3.73
N LEU A 142 13.11 17.55 3.96
CA LEU A 142 11.97 17.79 3.09
C LEU A 142 10.95 18.68 3.79
N GLU A 143 10.35 19.60 3.05
CA GLU A 143 9.25 20.42 3.53
C GLU A 143 7.91 19.81 3.09
N ALA A 144 7.01 19.60 4.05
CA ALA A 144 5.68 19.07 3.81
C ALA A 144 4.63 20.06 4.34
N LYS A 145 3.61 20.34 3.51
CA LYS A 145 2.43 21.06 3.98
C LYS A 145 1.54 20.08 4.77
N VAL A 146 1.04 20.50 5.91
CA VAL A 146 0.00 19.76 6.64
C VAL A 146 -1.13 20.74 6.87
N ASP A 147 -2.25 20.55 6.17
CA ASP A 147 -3.50 21.26 6.47
C ASP A 147 -4.24 20.56 7.63
#